data_AF-A0A378WX36-F1
#
_entry.id   AF-A0A378WX36-F1
#
_cell.length_a   1.000
_cell.length_b   1.000
_cell.length_c   1.000
_cell.angle_alpha   90.00
_cell.angle_beta   90.00
_cell.angle_gamma   90.00
#
_symmetry.space_group_name_H-M   'P 1'
#
loop_
_entity.id
_entity.type
_entity.pdbx_description
1 polymer ?
#
loop_
_entity_poly.entity_id
_entity_poly.type
_entity_poly.pdbx_seq_one_letter_code
_entity_poly.pdbx_strand_id
1 'polypeptide(L)'
;MHEAINTEGGNLSATAQSHMTQSHTAVQQVGTIAAKADVAHLALSHIADFGPTATIDPTQWTHWAQQGYTGQVTIGNDLQTITIR
;
A
#
# COMPACT_ATOMS: atom_id res chain seq x y z
N MET A 1 9.46 5.07 3.41
CA MET A 1 9.01 3.71 3.11
C MET A 1 7.79 3.44 3.99
N HIS A 2 6.72 2.88 3.43
CA HIS A 2 5.48 2.62 4.18
C HIS A 2 5.01 1.18 3.98
N GLU A 3 4.51 0.56 5.04
CA GLU A 3 3.85 -0.75 4.99
C GLU A 3 2.41 -0.60 4.48
N ALA A 4 1.96 -1.47 3.57
CA ALA A 4 0.60 -1.40 3.06
C ALA A 4 -0.02 -2.77 2.78
N ILE A 5 -1.30 -2.93 3.10
CA ILE A 5 -2.07 -4.13 2.73
C ILE A 5 -3.36 -3.77 2.01
N ASN A 6 -3.92 -4.72 1.28
CA ASN A 6 -5.31 -4.69 0.84
C ASN A 6 -6.08 -5.86 1.47
N THR A 7 -7.25 -5.59 2.05
CA THR A 7 -8.19 -6.62 2.53
C THR A 7 -9.51 -6.62 1.79
N GLU A 8 -9.73 -5.67 0.88
CA GLU A 8 -11.01 -5.52 0.18
C GLU A 8 -11.25 -6.71 -0.77
N GLY A 9 -12.45 -7.28 -0.71
CA GLY A 9 -12.83 -8.46 -1.50
C GLY A 9 -12.22 -9.78 -1.02
N GLY A 10 -11.44 -9.77 0.07
CA GLY A 10 -10.85 -10.96 0.66
C GLY A 10 -11.82 -11.79 1.50
N ASN A 11 -11.49 -13.06 1.73
CA ASN A 11 -12.24 -13.97 2.60
C ASN A 11 -11.48 -14.22 3.92
N LEU A 12 -11.21 -13.15 4.66
CA LEU A 12 -10.59 -13.23 5.99
C LEU A 12 -11.66 -13.54 7.05
N SER A 13 -11.30 -14.30 8.09
CA SER A 13 -12.16 -14.42 9.28
C SER A 13 -12.34 -13.04 9.94
N ALA A 14 -13.42 -12.84 10.69
CA ALA A 14 -13.65 -11.56 11.37
C ALA A 14 -12.48 -11.17 12.29
N THR A 15 -11.88 -12.13 12.98
CA THR A 15 -10.69 -11.91 13.81
C THR A 15 -9.48 -11.52 12.98
N ALA A 16 -9.23 -12.21 11.87
CA ALA A 16 -8.12 -11.86 10.97
C ALA A 16 -8.32 -10.48 10.34
N GLN A 17 -9.51 -10.18 9.84
CA GLN A 17 -9.85 -8.86 9.29
C GLN A 17 -9.64 -7.74 10.32
N SER A 18 -10.09 -7.96 11.56
CA SER A 18 -9.91 -7.02 12.67
C SER A 18 -8.43 -6.77 12.97
N HIS A 19 -7.63 -7.83 13.07
CA HIS A 19 -6.18 -7.70 13.23
C HIS A 19 -5.55 -6.94 12.06
N MET A 20 -5.91 -7.29 10.82
CA MET A 20 -5.34 -6.68 9.63
C MET A 20 -5.59 -5.17 9.58
N THR A 21 -6.83 -4.74 9.84
CA THR A 21 -7.20 -3.33 9.83
C THR A 21 -6.61 -2.53 11.01
N GLN A 22 -6.37 -3.16 12.16
CA GLN A 22 -5.81 -2.48 13.34
C GLN A 22 -4.29 -2.42 13.36
N SER A 23 -3.63 -3.41 12.75
CA SER A 23 -2.17 -3.58 12.85
C SER A 23 -1.42 -3.15 11.59
N HIS A 24 -2.11 -2.94 10.47
CA HIS A 24 -1.49 -2.55 9.20
C HIS A 24 -2.20 -1.33 8.60
N THR A 25 -1.56 -0.68 7.62
CA THR A 25 -2.17 0.44 6.89
C THR A 25 -2.79 -0.06 5.59
N ALA A 26 -4.01 0.37 5.28
CA ALA A 26 -4.64 0.08 4.00
C ALA A 26 -3.96 0.86 2.87
N VAL A 27 -3.67 0.21 1.73
CA VAL A 27 -3.09 0.86 0.54
C VAL A 27 -3.95 2.01 0.00
N GLN A 28 -5.25 2.00 0.26
CA GLN A 28 -6.19 3.07 -0.09
C GLN A 28 -5.96 4.36 0.73
N GLN A 29 -5.18 4.31 1.82
CA GLN A 29 -4.98 5.43 2.76
C GLN A 29 -3.58 6.05 2.68
N VAL A 30 -2.59 5.31 2.18
CA VAL A 30 -1.17 5.72 2.24
C VAL A 30 -0.87 6.98 1.43
N GLY A 31 -1.61 7.24 0.35
CA GLY A 31 -1.47 8.47 -0.43
C GLY A 31 -1.78 9.71 0.38
N THR A 32 -2.94 9.73 1.04
CA THR A 32 -3.33 10.86 1.91
C THR A 32 -2.33 11.08 3.04
N ILE A 33 -1.73 10.01 3.58
CA ILE A 33 -0.67 10.11 4.60
C ILE A 33 0.58 10.75 3.99
N ALA A 34 1.03 10.28 2.81
CA ALA A 34 2.19 10.83 2.12
C ALA A 34 2.03 12.31 1.75
N ALA A 35 0.83 12.71 1.29
CA ALA A 35 0.52 14.11 0.99
C ALA A 35 0.60 15.00 2.24
N LYS A 36 0.04 14.53 3.37
CA LYS A 36 0.13 15.26 4.65
C LYS A 36 1.56 15.37 5.19
N ALA A 37 2.39 14.38 4.87
CA ALA A 37 3.81 14.37 5.23
C ALA A 37 4.70 15.18 4.27
N ASP A 38 4.14 15.74 3.20
CA ASP A 38 4.86 16.52 2.18
C ASP A 38 6.08 15.80 1.58
N VAL A 39 5.96 14.48 1.35
CA VAL A 39 7.05 13.69 0.77
C VAL A 39 7.00 13.69 -0.75
N ALA A 40 8.15 13.78 -1.40
CA ALA A 40 8.24 13.73 -2.87
C ALA A 40 8.04 12.32 -3.45
N HIS A 41 8.37 11.28 -2.68
CA HIS A 41 8.32 9.88 -3.12
C HIS A 41 7.82 8.94 -2.01
N LEU A 42 6.70 8.27 -2.28
CA LEU A 42 6.16 7.17 -1.48
C LEU A 42 6.63 5.82 -2.03
N ALA A 43 7.45 5.10 -1.26
CA ALA A 43 7.82 3.71 -1.57
C ALA A 43 7.09 2.75 -0.63
N LEU A 44 6.30 1.83 -1.20
CA LEU A 44 5.60 0.79 -0.45
C LEU A 44 6.49 -0.44 -0.29
N SER A 45 6.50 -0.99 0.92
CA SER A 45 7.20 -2.22 1.30
C SER A 45 6.31 -3.03 2.25
N HIS A 46 6.73 -4.24 2.63
CA HIS A 46 5.95 -5.11 3.51
C HIS A 46 4.49 -5.22 3.05
N ILE A 47 4.33 -5.62 1.78
CA ILE A 47 3.06 -5.54 1.06
C ILE A 47 2.36 -6.89 0.98
N ALA A 48 1.05 -6.89 1.16
CA ALA A 48 0.22 -8.08 0.99
C ALA A 48 -1.17 -7.72 0.45
N ASP A 49 -1.64 -8.50 -0.53
CA ASP A 49 -3.01 -8.40 -1.03
C ASP A 49 -3.79 -9.63 -0.59
N PHE A 50 -4.85 -9.42 0.19
CA PHE A 50 -5.76 -10.48 0.65
C PHE A 50 -7.05 -10.54 -0.18
N GLY A 51 -7.14 -9.77 -1.28
CA GLY A 51 -8.26 -9.82 -2.21
C GLY A 51 -8.35 -11.14 -2.98
N PRO A 52 -9.31 -11.27 -3.91
CA PRO A 52 -9.66 -12.55 -4.54
C PRO A 52 -8.50 -13.29 -5.22
N THR A 53 -7.53 -12.57 -5.78
CA THR A 53 -6.38 -13.14 -6.49
C THR A 53 -5.17 -13.39 -5.59
N ALA A 54 -5.18 -12.84 -4.36
CA ALA A 54 -4.05 -12.80 -3.44
C ALA A 54 -2.70 -12.42 -4.11
N THR A 55 -2.78 -11.59 -5.16
CA THR A 55 -1.64 -11.19 -5.99
C THR A 55 -1.64 -9.69 -6.12
N ILE A 56 -0.47 -9.08 -6.00
CA ILE A 56 -0.31 -7.64 -6.13
C ILE A 56 -0.33 -7.27 -7.62
N ASP A 57 -1.36 -6.55 -8.04
CA ASP A 57 -1.38 -5.83 -9.31
C ASP A 57 -0.75 -4.43 -9.09
N PRO A 58 0.46 -4.17 -9.62
CA PRO A 58 1.14 -2.90 -9.39
C PRO A 58 0.37 -1.69 -9.94
N THR A 59 -0.43 -1.87 -10.99
CA THR A 59 -1.22 -0.78 -11.59
C THR A 59 -2.33 -0.36 -10.64
N GLN A 60 -3.10 -1.33 -10.15
CA GLN A 60 -4.18 -1.09 -9.20
C GLN A 60 -3.65 -0.56 -7.86
N TRP A 61 -2.57 -1.14 -7.34
CA TRP A 61 -1.94 -0.68 -6.11
C TRP A 61 -1.40 0.74 -6.22
N THR A 62 -0.80 1.09 -7.36
CA THR A 62 -0.36 2.48 -7.61
C THR A 62 -1.55 3.43 -7.62
N HIS A 63 -2.66 3.04 -8.28
CA HIS A 63 -3.87 3.85 -8.32
C HIS A 63 -4.46 4.11 -6.92
N TRP A 64 -4.49 3.09 -6.05
CA TRP A 64 -4.94 3.25 -4.66
C TRP A 64 -3.97 4.09 -3.83
N ALA A 65 -2.67 3.83 -3.93
CA ALA A 65 -1.66 4.55 -3.17
C ALA A 65 -1.49 6.02 -3.60
N GLN A 66 -1.95 6.40 -4.80
CA GLN A 66 -1.96 7.78 -5.28
C GLN A 66 -3.22 8.56 -4.91
N GLN A 67 -4.22 7.95 -4.26
CA GLN A 67 -5.42 8.68 -3.85
C GLN A 67 -5.07 9.84 -2.90
N GLY A 68 -5.32 11.06 -3.36
CA GLY A 68 -4.98 12.28 -2.63
C GLY A 68 -3.48 12.62 -2.61
N TYR A 69 -2.64 11.95 -3.42
CA TYR A 69 -1.19 12.14 -3.47
C TYR A 69 -0.69 12.32 -4.90
N THR A 70 0.06 13.40 -5.14
CA THR A 70 0.58 13.75 -6.47
C THR A 70 2.05 13.42 -6.66
N GLY A 71 2.73 12.96 -5.61
CA GLY A 71 4.14 12.57 -5.70
C GLY A 71 4.35 11.21 -6.34
N GLN A 72 5.62 10.81 -6.47
CA GLN A 72 5.98 9.53 -7.07
C GLN A 72 5.57 8.38 -6.15
N VAL A 73 5.02 7.30 -6.72
CA VAL A 73 4.73 6.07 -6.00
C VAL A 73 5.57 4.93 -6.57
N THR A 74 6.13 4.09 -5.70
CA THR A 74 6.78 2.83 -6.06
C THR A 74 6.17 1.70 -5.27
N ILE A 75 5.65 0.70 -5.98
CA ILE A 75 5.29 -0.60 -5.40
C ILE A 75 6.58 -1.42 -5.32
N GLY A 76 7.04 -1.70 -4.09
CA GLY A 76 8.33 -2.33 -3.84
C GLY A 76 8.42 -3.72 -4.46
N ASN A 77 9.59 -4.03 -5.01
CA ASN A 77 9.99 -5.38 -5.40
C ASN A 77 11.30 -5.74 -4.69
N ASP A 78 11.53 -7.03 -4.49
CA ASP A 78 12.77 -7.52 -3.93
C ASP A 78 13.98 -7.02 -4.74
N LEU A 79 15.03 -6.59 -4.04
CA LEU A 79 16.26 -6.02 -4.60
C LEU A 79 16.07 -4.71 -5.41
N GLN A 80 14.90 -4.09 -5.37
CA GLN A 80 14.67 -2.83 -6.07
C GLN A 80 15.51 -1.70 -5.47
N THR A 81 16.24 -1.00 -6.33
CA THR A 81 17.02 0.19 -5.96
C THR A 81 16.20 1.45 -6.22
N ILE A 82 16.10 2.32 -5.23
CA ILE A 82 15.47 3.64 -5.34
C ILE A 82 16.54 4.71 -5.16
N THR A 83 16.68 5.59 -6.14
CA THR A 83 17.61 6.72 -6.05
C THR A 83 16.89 7.92 -5.44
N ILE A 84 17.44 8.44 -4.35
CA ILE A 84 16.97 9.68 -3.73
C ILE A 84 17.78 10.84 -4.32
N ARG A 85 17.10 11.93 -4.68
CA ARG A 85 17.72 13.17 -5.15
C ARG A 85 17.73 14.22 -4.06
#